data_AF-A0A1E4TGB6-F1
#
_entry.id   AF-A0A1E4TGB6-F1
#
_cell.length_a   1.000
_cell.length_b   1.000
_cell.length_c   1.000
_cell.angle_alpha   90.00
_cell.angle_beta   90.00
_cell.angle_gamma   90.00
#
_symmetry.space_group_name_H-M   'P 1'
#
loop_
_entity.id
_entity.type
_entity.pdbx_description
1 polymer ?
#
loop_
_entity_poly.entity_id
_entity_poly.type
_entity_poly.pdbx_seq_one_letter_code
_entity_poly.pdbx_strand_id
1 'polypeptide(L)'
;MIFTFFVNALAPIISEVVIDSTFSILKDAYHLYGVLAALDGAVYPICYFCLSKKTDQKTSKPITAHTIGMALHLLSPKGVNPSFVHIDKDRATIRAVSQIWGSEKIRVCAWHALRAVRTRGIENTSSINGYRYADARAVLPDIQPCFASAAKNLPDFHRSRRCDCSWKNSQTRRVYMEKERTKLKNALDAMFAGHITRHEDVVDGTTNAQIYKDSVRVMYEFCLKEKIPQVWAYMWKRWYCPEEWMHWAQASRCSVPILKTTMGIEGHWSVLKGYVITRKRRSCRVDAANYGISEPVESEESLQTARPVGGIQSQSMHREFWLARITFGAYYYPEQCFSSAV
;
A
#
# COMPACT_ATOMS: atom_id res chain seq x y z
N MET A 1 -11.11 -14.96 -15.58
CA MET A 1 -12.54 -14.58 -15.49
C MET A 1 -12.61 -13.16 -14.97
N ILE A 2 -13.46 -12.32 -15.56
CA ILE A 2 -13.54 -10.88 -15.29
C ILE A 2 -15.03 -10.49 -15.27
N PHE A 3 -15.48 -9.86 -14.19
CA PHE A 3 -16.82 -9.27 -14.05
C PHE A 3 -16.68 -7.76 -13.95
N THR A 4 -17.52 -7.01 -14.67
CA THR A 4 -17.54 -5.54 -14.60
C THR A 4 -18.91 -5.03 -14.22
N PHE A 5 -18.99 -4.11 -13.27
CA PHE A 5 -20.23 -3.59 -12.70
C PHE A 5 -20.27 -2.07 -12.84
N PHE A 6 -21.40 -1.52 -13.30
CA PHE A 6 -21.65 -0.07 -13.40
C PHE A 6 -20.57 0.77 -14.10
N VAL A 7 -19.62 0.15 -14.80
CA VAL A 7 -18.43 0.83 -15.33
C VAL A 7 -18.79 1.96 -16.27
N ASN A 8 -19.74 1.76 -17.17
CA ASN A 8 -20.13 2.80 -18.12
C ASN A 8 -20.78 4.01 -17.43
N ALA A 9 -21.46 3.80 -16.31
CA ALA A 9 -22.10 4.88 -15.54
C ALA A 9 -21.09 5.62 -14.66
N LEU A 10 -20.13 4.90 -14.07
CA LEU A 10 -19.16 5.48 -13.14
C LEU A 10 -17.92 6.03 -13.84
N ALA A 11 -17.48 5.46 -14.96
CA ALA A 11 -16.23 5.84 -15.64
C ALA A 11 -16.00 7.35 -15.80
N PRO A 12 -17.00 8.17 -16.19
CA PRO A 12 -16.81 9.62 -16.34
C PRO A 12 -16.45 10.35 -15.04
N ILE A 13 -16.81 9.80 -13.88
CA ILE A 13 -16.64 10.43 -12.57
C ILE A 13 -15.54 9.78 -11.72
N ILE A 14 -14.90 8.72 -12.20
CA ILE A 14 -13.83 8.04 -11.45
C ILE A 14 -12.55 8.87 -11.48
N SER A 15 -12.22 9.48 -10.34
CA SER A 15 -10.93 10.13 -10.10
C SER A 15 -9.91 9.18 -9.47
N GLU A 16 -10.37 8.21 -8.66
CA GLU A 16 -9.51 7.30 -7.91
C GLU A 16 -10.04 5.87 -7.95
N VAL A 17 -9.11 4.92 -7.96
CA VAL A 17 -9.45 3.50 -7.82
C VAL A 17 -8.58 2.83 -6.77
N VAL A 18 -9.12 1.78 -6.16
CA VAL A 18 -8.43 0.93 -5.20
C VAL A 18 -8.36 -0.47 -5.77
N ILE A 19 -7.18 -1.08 -5.74
CA ILE A 19 -6.95 -2.46 -6.18
C ILE A 19 -6.33 -3.24 -5.04
N ASP A 20 -6.95 -4.36 -4.71
CA ASP A 20 -6.42 -5.32 -3.75
C ASP A 20 -6.90 -6.73 -4.09
N SER A 21 -6.21 -7.71 -3.54
CA SER A 21 -6.57 -9.11 -3.63
C SER A 21 -6.94 -9.67 -2.27
N THR A 22 -7.90 -10.58 -2.26
CA THR A 22 -8.26 -11.30 -1.04
C THR A 22 -7.85 -12.76 -1.12
N PHE A 23 -7.24 -13.23 -0.03
CA PHE A 23 -6.88 -14.63 0.18
C PHE A 23 -8.05 -15.41 0.78
N SER A 24 -8.04 -16.73 0.58
CA SER A 24 -8.89 -17.70 1.28
C SER A 24 -10.39 -17.67 0.96
N ILE A 25 -10.85 -16.81 0.03
CA ILE A 25 -12.24 -16.90 -0.46
C ILE A 25 -12.40 -18.11 -1.37
N LEU A 26 -11.46 -18.31 -2.29
CA LEU A 26 -11.49 -19.39 -3.28
C LEU A 26 -10.68 -20.60 -2.81
N LYS A 27 -11.09 -21.81 -3.23
CA LYS A 27 -10.26 -23.03 -3.10
C LYS A 27 -8.83 -22.78 -3.61
N ASP A 28 -7.86 -23.47 -3.02
CA ASP A 28 -6.41 -23.17 -2.95
C ASP A 28 -5.65 -22.79 -4.24
N ALA A 29 -6.28 -22.82 -5.41
CA ALA A 29 -5.66 -22.51 -6.70
C ALA A 29 -5.91 -21.09 -7.24
N TYR A 30 -6.70 -20.22 -6.58
CA TYR A 30 -7.01 -18.89 -7.12
C TYR A 30 -6.93 -17.74 -6.10
N HIS A 31 -6.60 -16.53 -6.58
CA HIS A 31 -6.77 -15.26 -5.89
C HIS A 31 -7.89 -14.46 -6.55
N LEU A 32 -8.77 -13.86 -5.74
CA LEU A 32 -9.78 -12.92 -6.21
C LEU A 32 -9.24 -11.50 -6.04
N TYR A 33 -9.22 -10.74 -7.13
CA TYR A 33 -8.88 -9.33 -7.15
C TYR A 33 -10.15 -8.51 -7.35
N GLY A 34 -10.15 -7.33 -6.75
CA GLY A 34 -11.18 -6.31 -6.94
C GLY A 34 -10.55 -5.00 -7.37
N VAL A 35 -11.26 -4.30 -8.24
CA VAL A 35 -11.02 -2.91 -8.59
C VAL A 35 -12.27 -2.16 -8.16
N LEU A 36 -12.11 -1.25 -7.20
CA LEU A 36 -13.19 -0.42 -6.68
C LEU A 36 -12.90 1.04 -7.05
N ALA A 37 -13.89 1.74 -7.58
CA ALA A 37 -13.87 3.18 -7.75
C ALA A 37 -14.08 3.87 -6.39
N ALA A 38 -13.32 4.91 -6.10
CA ALA A 38 -13.57 5.76 -4.94
C ALA A 38 -14.33 7.02 -5.37
N LEU A 39 -15.48 7.24 -4.76
CA LEU A 39 -16.37 8.38 -5.04
C LEU A 39 -16.86 8.92 -3.70
N ASP A 40 -16.60 10.20 -3.43
CA ASP A 40 -17.04 10.90 -2.21
C ASP A 40 -16.74 10.16 -0.89
N GLY A 41 -15.54 9.58 -0.79
CA GLY A 41 -15.09 8.82 0.38
C GLY A 41 -15.65 7.40 0.49
N ALA A 42 -16.60 7.02 -0.38
CA ALA A 42 -17.11 5.67 -0.52
C ALA A 42 -16.36 4.89 -1.62
N VAL A 43 -16.50 3.56 -1.61
CA VAL A 43 -15.91 2.68 -2.62
C VAL A 43 -16.96 1.80 -3.30
N TYR A 44 -16.92 1.75 -4.62
CA TYR A 44 -17.90 1.06 -5.47
C TYR A 44 -17.18 0.02 -6.35
N PRO A 45 -17.58 -1.25 -6.33
CA PRO A 45 -16.93 -2.27 -7.17
C PRO A 45 -17.21 -2.01 -8.64
N ILE A 46 -16.13 -1.89 -9.42
CA ILE A 46 -16.21 -1.72 -10.88
C ILE A 46 -15.76 -2.97 -11.62
N CYS A 47 -14.87 -3.76 -11.01
CA CYS A 47 -14.37 -4.98 -11.62
C CYS A 47 -13.93 -6.02 -10.57
N TYR A 48 -14.22 -7.29 -10.81
CA TYR A 48 -13.58 -8.42 -10.13
C TYR A 48 -12.91 -9.33 -11.14
N PHE A 49 -11.77 -9.91 -10.77
CA PHE A 49 -11.13 -10.91 -11.61
C PHE A 49 -10.37 -11.95 -10.79
N CYS A 50 -10.33 -13.17 -11.31
CA CYS A 50 -9.67 -14.29 -10.67
C CYS A 50 -8.32 -14.58 -11.33
N LEU A 51 -7.28 -14.74 -10.52
CA LEU A 51 -5.93 -15.15 -10.93
C LEU A 51 -5.62 -16.54 -10.42
N SER A 52 -5.19 -17.43 -11.30
CA SER A 52 -4.68 -18.75 -10.90
C SER A 52 -3.32 -18.59 -10.21
N LYS A 53 -3.08 -19.36 -9.14
CA LYS A 53 -1.79 -19.43 -8.44
C LYS A 53 -0.71 -20.18 -9.22
N LYS A 54 -1.07 -20.85 -10.33
CA LYS A 54 -0.11 -21.62 -11.13
C LYS A 54 0.92 -20.68 -11.77
N THR A 55 2.19 -20.87 -11.46
CA THR A 55 3.31 -20.26 -12.19
C THR A 55 3.44 -20.88 -13.57
N ASP A 56 3.74 -20.07 -14.59
CA ASP A 56 4.03 -20.59 -15.93
C ASP A 56 5.35 -21.36 -15.86
N GLN A 57 5.29 -22.66 -16.13
CA GLN A 57 6.47 -23.53 -16.11
C GLN A 57 7.45 -23.18 -17.24
N LYS A 58 7.00 -22.49 -18.30
CA LYS A 58 7.83 -22.21 -19.49
C LYS A 58 8.60 -20.90 -19.44
N THR A 59 8.11 -19.88 -18.73
CA THR A 59 8.66 -18.51 -18.85
C THR A 59 9.31 -17.98 -17.58
N SER A 60 9.12 -18.62 -16.42
CA SER A 60 9.59 -18.14 -15.10
C SER A 60 9.21 -16.68 -14.77
N LYS A 61 8.33 -16.06 -15.57
CA LYS A 61 7.86 -14.68 -15.39
C LYS A 61 6.57 -14.70 -14.55
N PRO A 62 6.33 -13.70 -13.70
CA PRO A 62 5.11 -13.65 -12.91
C PRO A 62 3.92 -13.39 -13.83
N ILE A 63 3.14 -14.45 -14.13
CA ILE A 63 1.85 -14.36 -14.84
C ILE A 63 0.97 -13.28 -14.21
N THR A 64 1.07 -13.12 -12.88
CA THR A 64 0.30 -12.18 -12.08
C THR A 64 0.27 -10.77 -12.64
N ALA A 65 1.42 -10.18 -13.00
CA ALA A 65 1.47 -8.81 -13.51
C ALA A 65 0.80 -8.69 -14.89
N HIS A 66 1.02 -9.66 -15.77
CA HIS A 66 0.41 -9.67 -17.10
C HIS A 66 -1.11 -9.79 -17.02
N THR A 67 -1.62 -10.71 -16.20
CA THR A 67 -3.06 -10.93 -16.11
C THR A 67 -3.78 -9.81 -15.36
N ILE A 68 -3.17 -9.21 -14.33
CA ILE A 68 -3.68 -7.94 -13.76
C ILE A 68 -3.72 -6.88 -14.88
N GLY A 69 -2.63 -6.73 -15.65
CA GLY A 69 -2.56 -5.79 -16.77
C GLY A 69 -3.67 -6.01 -17.81
N MET A 70 -3.96 -7.26 -18.18
CA MET A 70 -5.08 -7.58 -19.07
C MET A 70 -6.42 -7.15 -18.49
N ALA A 71 -6.67 -7.40 -17.20
CA ALA A 71 -7.92 -7.00 -16.56
C ALA A 71 -8.08 -5.48 -16.53
N LEU A 72 -7.02 -4.74 -16.20
CA LEU A 72 -7.02 -3.28 -16.21
C LEU A 72 -7.16 -2.73 -17.64
N HIS A 73 -6.52 -3.35 -18.63
CA HIS A 73 -6.63 -2.96 -20.03
C HIS A 73 -8.07 -3.03 -20.56
N LEU A 74 -8.90 -3.95 -20.05
CA LEU A 74 -10.32 -4.01 -20.41
C LEU A 74 -11.17 -2.85 -19.84
N LEU A 75 -10.66 -2.13 -18.84
CA LEU A 75 -11.33 -0.98 -18.25
C LEU A 75 -11.02 0.31 -19.01
N SER A 76 -9.84 0.42 -19.62
CA SER A 76 -9.42 1.64 -20.34
C SER A 76 -10.36 2.02 -21.51
N PRO A 77 -10.78 1.10 -22.41
CA PRO A 77 -11.77 1.41 -23.46
C PRO A 77 -13.14 1.80 -22.93
N LYS A 78 -13.46 1.46 -21.67
CA LYS A 78 -14.72 1.84 -21.00
C LYS A 78 -14.65 3.23 -20.37
N GLY A 79 -13.56 3.97 -20.58
CA GLY A 79 -13.37 5.33 -20.07
C GLY A 79 -12.73 5.41 -18.67
N VAL A 80 -12.30 4.28 -18.09
CA VAL A 80 -11.67 4.30 -16.75
C VAL A 80 -10.21 4.76 -16.88
N ASN A 81 -9.96 6.00 -16.45
CA ASN A 81 -8.64 6.61 -16.43
C ASN A 81 -8.42 7.41 -15.13
N PRO A 82 -8.15 6.72 -14.00
CA PRO A 82 -8.03 7.37 -12.70
C PRO A 82 -6.86 8.35 -12.66
N SER A 83 -6.93 9.36 -11.79
CA SER A 83 -5.82 10.22 -11.40
C SER A 83 -4.93 9.56 -10.34
N PHE A 84 -5.52 8.72 -9.47
CA PHE A 84 -4.79 7.96 -8.46
C PHE A 84 -5.24 6.50 -8.39
N VAL A 85 -4.28 5.60 -8.16
CA VAL A 85 -4.49 4.15 -8.07
C VAL A 85 -3.89 3.66 -6.75
N HIS A 86 -4.77 3.35 -5.80
CA HIS A 86 -4.40 2.91 -4.45
C HIS A 86 -4.22 1.41 -4.39
N ILE A 87 -3.04 0.95 -3.98
CA ILE A 87 -2.67 -0.47 -3.96
C ILE A 87 -1.88 -0.84 -2.72
N ASP A 88 -1.86 -2.13 -2.37
CA ASP A 88 -0.79 -2.65 -1.51
C ASP A 88 0.56 -2.59 -2.24
N LYS A 89 1.66 -2.65 -1.50
CA LYS A 89 3.03 -2.64 -2.03
C LYS A 89 3.42 -3.97 -2.65
N ASP A 90 2.69 -4.39 -3.67
CA ASP A 90 2.94 -5.58 -4.47
C ASP A 90 3.60 -5.22 -5.81
N ARG A 91 4.74 -5.86 -6.12
CA ARG A 91 5.53 -5.57 -7.32
C ARG A 91 4.80 -5.97 -8.61
N ALA A 92 3.95 -6.99 -8.58
CA ALA A 92 3.21 -7.40 -9.77
C ALA A 92 2.12 -6.39 -10.12
N THR A 93 1.39 -5.92 -9.12
CA THR A 93 0.35 -4.89 -9.24
C THR A 93 0.95 -3.55 -9.64
N ILE A 94 2.06 -3.11 -9.02
CA ILE A 94 2.80 -1.91 -9.42
C ILE A 94 3.16 -1.99 -10.91
N ARG A 95 3.77 -3.10 -11.35
CA ARG A 95 4.18 -3.26 -12.75
C ARG A 95 2.98 -3.21 -13.71
N ALA A 96 1.88 -3.86 -13.36
CA ALA A 96 0.67 -3.88 -14.17
C ALA A 96 0.06 -2.48 -14.31
N VAL A 97 -0.12 -1.76 -13.20
CA VAL A 97 -0.66 -0.40 -13.20
C VAL A 97 0.26 0.55 -13.96
N SER A 98 1.57 0.48 -13.73
CA SER A 98 2.54 1.32 -14.44
C SER A 98 2.47 1.15 -15.97
N GLN A 99 2.17 -0.05 -16.46
CA GLN A 99 2.05 -0.33 -17.89
C GLN A 99 0.74 0.17 -18.50
N ILE A 100 -0.35 0.21 -17.73
CA ILE A 100 -1.69 0.53 -18.26
C ILE A 100 -2.05 2.00 -18.03
N TRP A 101 -1.78 2.54 -16.85
CA TRP A 101 -2.20 3.90 -16.47
C TRP A 101 -1.04 4.84 -16.12
N GLY A 102 0.19 4.33 -15.96
CA GLY A 102 1.36 5.12 -15.60
C GLY A 102 1.76 4.97 -14.13
N SER A 103 3.07 4.92 -13.89
CA SER A 103 3.64 4.70 -12.54
C SER A 103 3.38 5.85 -11.58
N GLU A 104 3.26 7.06 -12.12
CA GLU A 104 3.08 8.30 -11.38
C GLU A 104 1.71 8.38 -10.68
N LYS A 105 0.74 7.57 -11.11
CA LYS A 105 -0.61 7.51 -10.53
C LYS A 105 -0.70 6.59 -9.33
N ILE A 106 0.30 5.73 -9.14
CA ILE A 106 0.30 4.74 -8.08
C ILE A 106 0.43 5.41 -6.72
N ARG A 107 -0.39 4.94 -5.78
CA ARG A 107 -0.35 5.29 -4.37
C ARG A 107 -0.34 4.01 -3.54
N VAL A 108 0.77 3.76 -2.87
CA VAL A 108 0.86 2.67 -1.90
C VAL A 108 0.02 3.04 -0.68
N CYS A 109 -0.81 2.10 -0.24
CA CYS A 109 -1.62 2.24 0.97
C CYS A 109 -0.76 2.66 2.16
N ALA A 110 -1.09 3.79 2.78
CA ALA A 110 -0.34 4.34 3.90
C ALA A 110 -0.29 3.36 5.09
N TRP A 111 -1.36 2.61 5.34
CA TRP A 111 -1.39 1.59 6.39
C TRP A 111 -0.39 0.46 6.12
N HIS A 112 -0.36 -0.07 4.89
CA HIS A 112 0.60 -1.10 4.50
C HIS A 112 2.05 -0.58 4.55
N ALA A 113 2.26 0.68 4.18
CA ALA A 113 3.57 1.32 4.28
C ALA A 113 4.04 1.44 5.75
N LEU A 114 3.20 1.98 6.63
CA LEU A 114 3.48 2.09 8.07
C LEU A 114 3.68 0.70 8.70
N ARG A 115 2.81 -0.25 8.40
CA ARG A 115 2.94 -1.63 8.90
C ARG A 115 4.26 -2.24 8.47
N ALA A 116 4.68 -2.06 7.21
CA ALA A 116 5.96 -2.54 6.74
C ALA A 116 7.12 -1.92 7.52
N VAL A 117 7.11 -0.61 7.81
CA VAL A 117 8.14 0.05 8.62
C VAL A 117 8.11 -0.43 10.09
N ARG A 118 6.95 -0.62 10.69
CA ARG A 118 6.81 -1.13 12.07
C ARG A 118 7.36 -2.55 12.22
N THR A 119 7.03 -3.43 11.28
CA THR A 119 7.43 -4.84 11.32
C THR A 119 8.86 -5.04 10.83
N ARG A 120 9.34 -4.24 9.88
CA ARG A 120 10.62 -4.50 9.19
C ARG A 120 11.65 -3.38 9.37
N GLY A 121 11.29 -2.16 9.72
CA GLY A 121 12.21 -1.02 9.76
C GLY A 121 13.46 -1.26 10.60
N ILE A 122 13.29 -1.69 11.85
CA ILE A 122 14.41 -2.00 12.76
C ILE A 122 14.87 -3.46 12.66
N GLU A 123 13.97 -4.38 12.29
CA GLU A 123 14.25 -5.83 12.30
C GLU A 123 14.88 -6.33 11.01
N ASN A 124 14.50 -5.74 9.87
CA ASN A 124 14.93 -6.12 8.54
C ASN A 124 16.26 -5.46 8.22
N THR A 125 17.33 -6.17 8.59
CA THR A 125 18.66 -5.95 8.06
C THR A 125 18.73 -6.45 6.61
N SER A 126 18.05 -5.74 5.71
CA SER A 126 18.30 -5.91 4.28
C SER A 126 19.80 -5.79 4.07
N SER A 127 20.38 -6.73 3.31
CA SER A 127 21.81 -6.69 3.05
C SER A 127 22.20 -5.31 2.49
N ILE A 128 23.07 -4.60 3.21
CA ILE A 128 23.77 -3.37 2.79
C ILE A 128 24.24 -3.44 1.33
N ASN A 129 24.49 -4.65 0.82
CA ASN A 129 24.86 -4.93 -0.56
C ASN A 129 23.94 -4.32 -1.61
N GLY A 130 22.66 -4.08 -1.31
CA GLY A 130 21.72 -3.47 -2.23
C GLY A 130 21.69 -1.94 -2.22
N TYR A 131 22.35 -1.29 -1.27
CA TYR A 131 22.42 0.16 -1.16
C TYR A 131 23.64 0.70 -1.93
N ARG A 132 23.41 1.67 -2.80
CA ARG A 132 24.44 2.34 -3.60
C ARG A 132 24.59 3.78 -3.11
N TYR A 133 25.76 4.09 -2.58
CA TYR A 133 26.09 5.41 -2.06
C TYR A 133 25.90 6.53 -3.11
N ALA A 134 26.30 6.28 -4.35
CA ALA A 134 26.20 7.28 -5.43
C ALA A 134 24.75 7.75 -5.65
N ASP A 135 23.78 6.83 -5.59
CA ASP A 135 22.38 7.13 -5.82
C ASP A 135 21.83 8.02 -4.70
N ALA A 136 22.22 7.76 -3.45
CA ALA A 136 21.85 8.60 -2.31
C ALA A 136 22.55 9.97 -2.33
N ARG A 137 23.82 10.01 -2.74
CA ARG A 137 24.60 11.25 -2.87
C ARG A 137 23.99 12.23 -3.88
N ALA A 138 23.33 11.72 -4.92
CA ALA A 138 22.65 12.56 -5.90
C ALA A 138 21.49 13.36 -5.30
N VAL A 139 20.86 12.86 -4.23
CA VAL A 139 19.77 13.54 -3.52
C VAL A 139 20.30 14.33 -2.32
N LEU A 140 21.24 13.74 -1.57
CA LEU A 140 21.90 14.34 -0.40
C LEU A 140 23.44 14.37 -0.59
N PRO A 141 24.01 15.49 -1.08
CA PRO A 141 25.44 15.58 -1.38
C PRO A 141 26.38 15.40 -0.17
N ASP A 142 25.88 15.68 1.03
CA ASP A 142 26.56 15.66 2.32
C ASP A 142 26.57 14.28 3.00
N ILE A 143 26.00 13.25 2.35
CA ILE A 143 25.94 11.90 2.91
C ILE A 143 27.33 11.25 3.03
N GLN A 144 27.58 10.56 4.15
CA GLN A 144 28.89 9.94 4.42
C GLN A 144 29.10 8.67 3.57
N PRO A 145 30.20 8.57 2.79
CA PRO A 145 30.46 7.44 1.90
C PRO A 145 30.43 6.08 2.60
N CYS A 146 31.18 5.93 3.68
CA CYS A 146 31.33 4.65 4.36
C CYS A 146 30.11 4.24 5.20
N PHE A 147 29.14 5.12 5.40
CA PHE A 147 27.94 4.80 6.17
C PHE A 147 26.99 3.92 5.36
N ALA A 148 26.63 2.75 5.90
CA ALA A 148 25.69 1.80 5.29
C ALA A 148 26.07 1.28 3.89
N SER A 149 27.31 1.49 3.44
CA SER A 149 27.78 1.10 2.09
C SER A 149 28.68 -0.12 2.15
N ALA A 150 28.42 -1.12 1.30
CA ALA A 150 29.39 -2.20 1.08
C ALA A 150 30.59 -1.68 0.28
N ALA A 151 31.79 -2.26 0.48
CA ALA A 151 33.01 -1.86 -0.24
C ALA A 151 32.83 -1.85 -1.76
N LYS A 152 32.13 -2.85 -2.30
CA LYS A 152 31.82 -2.95 -3.74
C LYS A 152 30.97 -1.79 -4.30
N ASN A 153 30.21 -1.11 -3.46
CA ASN A 153 29.33 -0.01 -3.84
C ASN A 153 29.96 1.37 -3.57
N LEU A 154 31.24 1.41 -3.20
CA LEU A 154 32.00 2.62 -2.93
C LEU A 154 32.96 2.99 -4.07
N PRO A 155 33.31 4.29 -4.20
CA PRO A 155 34.43 4.75 -5.02
C PRO A 155 35.75 4.11 -4.57
N ASP A 156 36.73 3.98 -5.46
CA ASP A 156 37.94 3.17 -5.24
C ASP A 156 38.75 3.56 -3.98
N PHE A 157 38.85 4.86 -3.68
CA PHE A 157 39.52 5.35 -2.47
C PHE A 157 38.85 4.85 -1.18
N HIS A 158 37.51 4.90 -1.13
CA HIS A 158 36.74 4.38 0.02
C HIS A 158 36.63 2.86 0.01
N ARG A 159 36.57 2.21 -1.16
CA ARG A 159 36.55 0.76 -1.32
C ARG A 159 37.81 0.12 -0.73
N SER A 160 38.97 0.73 -0.98
CA SER A 160 40.25 0.28 -0.41
C SER A 160 40.44 0.65 1.07
N ARG A 161 39.44 1.28 1.72
CA ARG A 161 39.46 1.72 3.12
C ARG A 161 40.63 2.64 3.49
N ARG A 162 41.23 3.30 2.49
CA ARG A 162 42.32 4.29 2.66
C ARG A 162 41.84 5.68 3.08
N CYS A 163 40.53 5.82 3.32
CA CYS A 163 39.92 7.07 3.78
C CYS A 163 40.01 7.26 5.30
N ASP A 164 39.79 8.48 5.77
CA ASP A 164 39.74 8.83 7.19
C ASP A 164 38.31 8.91 7.75
N CYS A 165 37.34 8.35 7.03
CA CYS A 165 35.95 8.34 7.47
C CYS A 165 35.78 7.53 8.77
N SER A 166 35.00 8.08 9.70
CA SER A 166 34.63 7.42 10.96
C SER A 166 33.95 6.06 10.76
N TRP A 167 33.35 5.85 9.58
CA TRP A 167 32.60 4.64 9.26
C TRP A 167 33.36 3.60 8.43
N LYS A 168 34.66 3.78 8.17
CA LYS A 168 35.43 2.88 7.30
C LYS A 168 35.47 1.42 7.78
N ASN A 169 35.27 1.19 9.10
CA ASN A 169 35.33 -0.14 9.73
C ASN A 169 34.04 -0.57 10.45
N SER A 170 32.98 0.25 10.49
CA SER A 170 31.85 0.07 11.42
C SER A 170 30.58 -0.50 10.78
N GLN A 171 30.72 -1.48 9.89
CA GLN A 171 29.58 -2.21 9.31
C GLN A 171 28.90 -3.19 10.28
N THR A 172 29.22 -3.13 11.58
CA THR A 172 28.69 -4.06 12.58
C THR A 172 27.22 -3.78 12.88
N ARG A 173 26.44 -4.86 12.96
CA ARG A 173 25.05 -4.83 13.44
C ARG A 173 25.08 -4.56 14.94
N ARG A 174 24.67 -3.37 15.37
CA ARG A 174 24.51 -3.06 16.79
C ARG A 174 23.33 -3.87 17.34
N VAL A 175 23.55 -4.59 18.43
CA VAL A 175 22.49 -5.31 19.15
C VAL A 175 21.91 -4.35 20.19
N TYR A 176 20.63 -3.99 20.04
CA TYR A 176 19.92 -3.12 20.98
C TYR A 176 19.15 -3.95 21.99
N MET A 177 19.09 -3.44 23.23
CA MET A 177 18.18 -3.94 24.24
C MET A 177 16.72 -3.70 23.79
N GLU A 178 15.78 -4.53 24.24
CA GLU A 178 14.40 -4.47 23.77
C GLU A 178 13.75 -3.09 23.99
N LYS A 179 13.98 -2.47 25.15
CA LYS A 179 13.46 -1.12 25.47
C LYS A 179 13.98 -0.04 24.53
N GLU A 180 15.26 -0.09 24.17
CA GLU A 180 15.87 0.84 23.21
C GLU A 180 15.30 0.60 21.81
N ARG A 181 15.10 -0.67 21.43
CA ARG A 181 14.49 -1.06 20.17
C ARG A 181 13.08 -0.50 20.02
N THR A 182 12.24 -0.58 21.05
CA THR A 182 10.89 -0.01 21.03
C THR A 182 10.93 1.51 20.84
N LYS A 183 11.83 2.21 21.55
CA LYS A 183 12.01 3.66 21.41
C LYS A 183 12.40 4.03 19.97
N LEU A 184 13.35 3.31 19.38
CA LEU A 184 13.78 3.51 17.99
C LEU A 184 12.65 3.22 17.00
N LYS A 185 11.87 2.14 17.20
CA LYS A 185 10.71 1.81 16.37
C LYS A 185 9.67 2.93 16.39
N ASN A 186 9.33 3.45 17.56
CA ASN A 186 8.33 4.50 17.69
C ASN A 186 8.79 5.81 17.04
N ALA A 187 10.07 6.18 17.22
CA ALA A 187 10.65 7.36 16.57
C ALA A 187 10.67 7.23 15.05
N LEU A 188 11.08 6.06 14.55
CA LEU A 188 11.09 5.75 13.12
C LEU A 188 9.68 5.79 12.51
N ASP A 189 8.69 5.23 13.21
CA ASP A 189 7.29 5.20 12.79
C ASP A 189 6.70 6.61 12.72
N ALA A 190 6.88 7.42 13.76
CA ALA A 190 6.38 8.80 13.81
C ALA A 190 6.98 9.66 12.68
N MET A 191 8.29 9.53 12.46
CA MET A 191 8.99 10.23 11.38
C MET A 191 8.47 9.80 10.01
N PHE A 192 8.35 8.48 9.78
CA PHE A 192 7.86 7.96 8.52
C PHE A 192 6.41 8.36 8.25
N ALA A 193 5.55 8.34 9.28
CA ALA A 193 4.17 8.79 9.19
C ALA A 193 4.07 10.26 8.76
N GLY A 194 4.90 11.14 9.34
CA GLY A 194 4.96 12.54 8.93
C GLY A 194 5.38 12.72 7.47
N HIS A 195 6.33 11.91 6.99
CA HIS A 195 6.78 11.98 5.60
C HIS A 195 5.73 11.50 4.59
N ILE A 196 4.84 10.57 4.97
CA ILE A 196 3.75 10.10 4.10
C ILE A 196 2.79 11.25 3.79
N THR A 197 2.39 12.00 4.82
CA THR A 197 1.30 13.00 4.73
C THR A 197 1.79 14.38 4.31
N ARG A 198 3.10 14.62 4.30
CA ARG A 198 3.64 15.92 3.93
C ARG A 198 3.41 16.17 2.44
N HIS A 199 2.95 17.37 2.13
CA HIS A 199 2.70 17.86 0.78
C HIS A 199 3.09 19.33 0.72
N GLU A 200 3.32 19.84 -0.49
CA GLU A 200 3.53 21.26 -0.74
C GLU A 200 2.47 22.10 -0.02
N ASP A 201 2.95 23.09 0.73
CA ASP A 201 2.15 24.01 1.52
C ASP A 201 2.21 25.40 0.88
N VAL A 202 1.04 25.95 0.60
CA VAL A 202 0.87 27.27 -0.03
C VAL A 202 1.31 28.39 0.92
N VAL A 203 1.18 28.18 2.24
CA VAL A 203 1.49 29.19 3.26
C VAL A 203 2.99 29.29 3.50
N ASP A 204 3.67 28.15 3.66
CA ASP A 204 5.10 28.10 3.96
C ASP A 204 5.99 28.14 2.70
N GLY A 205 5.39 28.06 1.50
CA GLY A 205 6.10 28.05 0.22
C GLY A 205 7.02 26.83 0.02
N THR A 206 6.84 25.78 0.81
CA THR A 206 7.71 24.59 0.76
C THR A 206 7.36 23.74 -0.44
N THR A 207 8.27 23.66 -1.42
CA THR A 207 8.06 22.85 -2.63
C THR A 207 8.15 21.35 -2.34
N ASN A 208 7.46 20.55 -3.15
CA ASN A 208 7.53 19.08 -3.13
C ASN A 208 8.96 18.52 -3.23
N ALA A 209 9.82 19.15 -4.04
CA ALA A 209 11.23 18.76 -4.16
C ALA A 209 12.03 19.02 -2.87
N GLN A 210 11.72 20.12 -2.17
CA GLN A 210 12.32 20.43 -0.88
C GLN A 210 11.86 19.43 0.18
N ILE A 211 10.56 19.12 0.22
CA ILE A 211 10.00 18.12 1.13
C ILE A 211 10.69 16.77 0.97
N TYR A 212 10.94 16.34 -0.27
CA TYR A 212 11.68 15.10 -0.52
C TYR A 212 13.09 15.16 0.08
N LYS A 213 13.88 16.18 -0.23
CA LYS A 213 15.25 16.32 0.30
C LYS A 213 15.27 16.38 1.82
N ASP A 214 14.36 17.13 2.42
CA ASP A 214 14.25 17.26 3.88
C ASP A 214 13.88 15.92 4.53
N SER A 215 12.90 15.22 3.97
CA SER A 215 12.45 13.92 4.50
C SER A 215 13.56 12.87 4.45
N VAL A 216 14.32 12.85 3.35
CA VAL A 216 15.49 11.98 3.19
C VAL A 216 16.56 12.35 4.21
N ARG A 217 16.84 13.66 4.39
CA ARG A 217 17.85 14.16 5.33
C ARG A 217 17.52 13.79 6.77
N VAL A 218 16.30 14.08 7.21
CA VAL A 218 15.82 13.76 8.57
C VAL A 218 15.95 12.26 8.86
N MET A 219 15.58 11.40 7.89
CA MET A 219 15.75 9.96 8.03
C MET A 219 17.22 9.53 8.10
N TYR A 220 18.08 10.12 7.26
CA TYR A 220 19.51 9.84 7.24
C TYR A 220 20.19 10.24 8.56
N GLU A 221 19.96 11.47 9.01
CA GLU A 221 20.53 12.03 10.24
C GLU A 221 20.11 11.22 11.47
N PHE A 222 18.84 10.81 11.53
CA PHE A 222 18.36 9.90 12.56
C PHE A 222 19.15 8.59 12.56
N CYS A 223 19.31 7.96 11.39
CA CYS A 223 20.05 6.71 11.30
C CYS A 223 21.54 6.87 11.64
N LEU A 224 22.13 8.01 11.27
CA LEU A 224 23.53 8.34 11.54
C LEU A 224 23.76 8.56 13.05
N LYS A 225 22.91 9.37 13.69
CA LYS A 225 22.94 9.67 15.12
C LYS A 225 22.76 8.41 15.97
N GLU A 226 21.78 7.59 15.63
CA GLU A 226 21.48 6.34 16.33
C GLU A 226 22.44 5.20 15.94
N LYS A 227 23.35 5.41 14.99
CA LYS A 227 24.35 4.43 14.53
C LYS A 227 23.71 3.15 13.97
N ILE A 228 22.68 3.29 13.13
CA ILE A 228 21.91 2.19 12.52
C ILE A 228 22.03 2.15 10.98
N PRO A 229 23.22 1.85 10.41
CA PRO A 229 23.44 1.86 8.97
C PRO A 229 22.54 0.88 8.19
N GLN A 230 22.21 -0.27 8.78
CA GLN A 230 21.34 -1.27 8.16
C GLN A 230 19.92 -0.73 7.92
N VAL A 231 19.40 0.05 8.88
CA VAL A 231 18.07 0.67 8.80
C VAL A 231 18.07 1.71 7.70
N TRP A 232 19.11 2.56 7.62
CA TRP A 232 19.25 3.50 6.52
C TRP A 232 19.25 2.81 5.15
N ALA A 233 20.06 1.76 4.97
CA ALA A 233 20.11 1.02 3.71
C ALA A 233 18.75 0.44 3.32
N TYR A 234 17.99 -0.08 4.29
CA TYR A 234 16.62 -0.54 4.08
C TYR A 234 15.69 0.61 3.71
N MET A 235 15.69 1.70 4.48
CA MET A 235 14.81 2.85 4.28
C MET A 235 15.05 3.51 2.93
N TRP A 236 16.31 3.72 2.55
CA TRP A 236 16.69 4.22 1.22
C TRP A 236 16.16 3.31 0.12
N LYS A 237 16.54 2.04 0.13
CA LYS A 237 16.24 1.10 -0.97
C LYS A 237 14.75 0.84 -1.13
N ARG A 238 13.99 0.85 -0.03
CA ARG A 238 12.57 0.48 -0.07
C ARG A 238 11.65 1.68 -0.08
N TRP A 239 12.08 2.87 0.31
CA TRP A 239 11.17 4.00 0.48
C TRP A 239 11.73 5.30 -0.09
N TYR A 240 12.96 5.68 0.24
CA TYR A 240 13.46 7.02 -0.09
C TYR A 240 14.20 7.13 -1.41
N CYS A 241 14.52 6.05 -2.12
CA CYS A 241 15.06 6.18 -3.47
C CYS A 241 13.98 6.78 -4.41
N PRO A 242 14.36 7.58 -5.43
CA PRO A 242 13.41 8.32 -6.24
C PRO A 242 12.29 7.47 -6.84
N GLU A 243 12.62 6.25 -7.27
CA GLU A 243 11.67 5.32 -7.87
C GLU A 243 10.62 4.82 -6.88
N GLU A 244 10.99 4.65 -5.60
CA GLU A 244 10.05 4.21 -4.57
C GLU A 244 9.29 5.42 -3.99
N TRP A 245 9.95 6.56 -3.78
CA TRP A 245 9.34 7.80 -3.25
C TRP A 245 8.08 8.20 -4.02
N MET A 246 8.16 8.12 -5.36
CA MET A 246 7.05 8.46 -6.25
C MET A 246 5.75 7.70 -5.97
N HIS A 247 5.85 6.48 -5.44
CA HIS A 247 4.69 5.60 -5.25
C HIS A 247 3.99 5.77 -3.91
N TRP A 248 4.62 6.32 -2.86
CA TRP A 248 4.01 6.36 -1.52
C TRP A 248 3.95 7.75 -0.90
N ALA A 249 4.86 8.66 -1.25
CA ALA A 249 4.89 9.98 -0.64
C ALA A 249 3.84 10.89 -1.27
N GLN A 250 3.07 11.61 -0.45
CA GLN A 250 2.11 12.58 -0.96
C GLN A 250 2.80 13.71 -1.72
N ALA A 251 3.93 14.21 -1.19
CA ALA A 251 4.78 15.21 -1.84
C ALA A 251 5.47 14.76 -3.15
N SER A 252 5.18 13.56 -3.66
CA SER A 252 5.65 13.16 -5.00
C SER A 252 4.86 13.81 -6.14
N ARG A 253 3.71 14.42 -5.84
CA ARG A 253 2.85 15.09 -6.82
C ARG A 253 2.30 16.39 -6.25
N CYS A 254 1.84 17.27 -7.14
CA CYS A 254 1.13 18.50 -6.77
C CYS A 254 -0.35 18.30 -6.45
N SER A 255 -0.89 17.11 -6.75
CA SER A 255 -2.28 16.74 -6.46
C SER A 255 -2.36 15.77 -5.29
N VAL A 256 -3.35 15.99 -4.42
CA VAL A 256 -3.59 15.19 -3.22
C VAL A 256 -4.74 14.21 -3.46
N PRO A 257 -4.55 12.91 -3.20
CA PRO A 257 -5.65 11.95 -3.28
C PRO A 257 -6.61 12.11 -2.09
N ILE A 258 -7.89 11.82 -2.33
CA ILE A 258 -8.95 11.70 -1.31
C ILE A 258 -8.65 10.50 -0.42
N LEU A 259 -8.32 9.34 -1.02
CA LEU A 259 -7.98 8.16 -0.24
C LEU A 259 -6.51 8.18 0.19
N LYS A 260 -6.25 7.57 1.36
CA LYS A 260 -4.89 7.31 1.87
C LYS A 260 -4.59 5.82 2.00
N THR A 261 -5.61 4.97 1.95
CA THR A 261 -5.51 3.54 2.26
C THR A 261 -6.38 2.68 1.36
N THR A 262 -6.06 1.39 1.33
CA THR A 262 -6.89 0.33 0.73
C THR A 262 -7.96 -0.20 1.69
N MET A 263 -8.20 0.44 2.84
CA MET A 263 -9.13 -0.09 3.85
C MET A 263 -10.57 -0.21 3.33
N GLY A 264 -10.98 0.62 2.37
CA GLY A 264 -12.30 0.51 1.74
C GLY A 264 -12.51 -0.84 1.06
N ILE A 265 -11.51 -1.32 0.31
CA ILE A 265 -11.59 -2.63 -0.35
C ILE A 265 -11.42 -3.79 0.65
N GLU A 266 -10.64 -3.61 1.72
CA GLU A 266 -10.56 -4.60 2.80
C GLU A 266 -11.88 -4.77 3.56
N GLY A 267 -12.58 -3.66 3.83
CA GLY A 267 -13.94 -3.67 4.37
C GLY A 267 -14.91 -4.37 3.43
N HIS A 268 -14.85 -4.04 2.14
CA HIS A 268 -15.62 -4.72 1.10
C HIS A 268 -15.35 -6.24 1.07
N TRP A 269 -14.08 -6.66 1.19
CA TRP A 269 -13.74 -8.08 1.30
C TRP A 269 -14.31 -8.74 2.55
N SER A 270 -14.35 -8.04 3.67
CA SER A 270 -14.88 -8.58 4.91
C SER A 270 -16.38 -8.87 4.80
N VAL A 271 -17.13 -7.97 4.16
CA VAL A 271 -18.54 -8.15 3.83
C VAL A 271 -18.74 -9.29 2.83
N LEU A 272 -17.99 -9.29 1.72
CA LEU A 272 -18.11 -10.33 0.69
C LEU A 272 -17.76 -11.71 1.26
N LYS A 273 -16.73 -11.82 2.10
CA LYS A 273 -16.42 -13.04 2.86
C LYS A 273 -17.58 -13.45 3.75
N GLY A 274 -18.17 -12.51 4.48
CA GLY A 274 -19.36 -12.75 5.27
C GLY A 274 -20.47 -13.38 4.42
N TYR A 275 -20.82 -12.78 3.29
CA TYR A 275 -21.89 -13.26 2.42
C TYR A 275 -21.57 -14.62 1.75
N VAL A 276 -20.37 -14.75 1.19
CA VAL A 276 -19.96 -15.91 0.37
C VAL A 276 -19.52 -17.11 1.23
N ILE A 277 -18.81 -16.88 2.34
CA ILE A 277 -18.24 -17.94 3.20
C ILE A 277 -19.25 -18.44 4.24
N THR A 278 -20.15 -17.59 4.77
CA THR A 278 -21.17 -18.09 5.73
C THR A 278 -22.15 -19.05 5.09
N ARG A 279 -22.39 -18.96 3.77
CA ARG A 279 -23.22 -19.92 3.04
C ARG A 279 -22.53 -21.26 2.75
N LYS A 280 -21.19 -21.34 2.63
CA LYS A 280 -20.46 -22.60 2.35
C LYS A 280 -19.03 -22.65 2.94
N ARG A 281 -18.78 -23.69 3.77
CA ARG A 281 -17.51 -24.17 4.39
C ARG A 281 -16.20 -23.52 3.87
N ARG A 282 -15.39 -22.96 4.79
CA ARG A 282 -13.92 -22.60 4.82
C ARG A 282 -13.19 -22.13 3.53
N SER A 283 -13.60 -22.49 2.33
CA SER A 283 -13.20 -21.94 1.02
C SER A 283 -14.26 -22.30 -0.05
N CYS A 284 -14.73 -21.31 -0.80
CA CYS A 284 -15.76 -21.52 -1.82
C CYS A 284 -15.14 -21.94 -3.17
N ARG A 285 -15.89 -22.70 -3.98
CA ARG A 285 -15.49 -22.97 -5.36
C ARG A 285 -15.66 -21.70 -6.20
N VAL A 286 -14.91 -21.58 -7.29
CA VAL A 286 -14.95 -20.39 -8.18
C VAL A 286 -16.37 -20.12 -8.70
N ASP A 287 -17.12 -21.15 -9.07
CA ASP A 287 -18.53 -21.07 -9.48
C ASP A 287 -19.45 -20.51 -8.39
N ALA A 288 -19.23 -20.88 -7.13
CA ALA A 288 -20.01 -20.35 -6.00
C ALA A 288 -19.66 -18.90 -5.68
N ALA A 289 -18.37 -18.51 -5.80
CA ALA A 289 -17.96 -17.12 -5.69
C ALA A 289 -18.58 -16.27 -6.78
N ASN A 290 -18.58 -16.77 -8.02
CA ASN A 290 -19.18 -16.07 -9.16
C ASN A 290 -20.66 -15.83 -8.90
N TYR A 291 -21.38 -16.87 -8.48
CA TYR A 291 -22.80 -16.78 -8.16
C TYR A 291 -23.06 -15.72 -7.10
N GLY A 292 -22.33 -15.75 -5.98
CA GLY A 292 -22.50 -14.76 -4.91
C GLY A 292 -22.05 -13.32 -5.26
N ILE A 293 -21.17 -13.15 -6.26
CA ILE A 293 -20.78 -11.83 -6.78
C ILE A 293 -21.81 -11.33 -7.81
N SER A 294 -22.43 -12.24 -8.56
CA SER A 294 -23.43 -11.91 -9.59
C SER A 294 -24.85 -11.79 -9.05
N GLU A 295 -25.16 -12.40 -7.90
CA GLU A 295 -26.48 -12.28 -7.28
C GLU A 295 -26.69 -10.85 -6.77
N PRO A 296 -27.78 -10.18 -7.18
CA PRO A 296 -28.23 -9.01 -6.44
C PRO A 296 -28.56 -9.43 -5.01
N VAL A 297 -28.12 -8.65 -4.02
CA VAL A 297 -28.48 -8.90 -2.62
C VAL A 297 -29.98 -8.63 -2.47
N GLU A 298 -30.80 -9.68 -2.59
CA GLU A 298 -32.25 -9.59 -2.41
C GLU A 298 -32.60 -9.43 -0.93
N SER A 299 -32.98 -8.20 -0.57
CA SER A 299 -33.75 -7.77 0.62
C SER A 299 -33.20 -8.10 2.03
N GLU A 300 -33.52 -7.22 2.99
CA GLU A 300 -33.08 -7.29 4.40
C GLU A 300 -33.41 -8.61 5.11
N GLU A 301 -34.49 -9.31 4.70
CA GLU A 301 -34.96 -10.55 5.34
C GLU A 301 -33.94 -11.70 5.24
N SER A 302 -33.18 -11.78 4.14
CA SER A 302 -32.19 -12.83 3.92
C SER A 302 -31.03 -12.77 4.91
N LEU A 303 -30.72 -11.58 5.44
CA LEU A 303 -29.55 -11.29 6.28
C LEU A 303 -29.85 -11.45 7.78
N GLN A 304 -31.11 -11.34 8.20
CA GLN A 304 -31.53 -11.58 9.59
C GLN A 304 -31.38 -13.05 10.01
N THR A 305 -31.31 -13.98 9.06
CA THR A 305 -31.13 -15.42 9.35
C THR A 305 -29.68 -15.81 9.67
N ALA A 306 -28.70 -14.92 9.47
CA ALA A 306 -27.30 -15.17 9.81
C ALA A 306 -27.08 -15.04 11.32
N ARG A 307 -27.29 -16.14 12.07
CA ARG A 307 -27.06 -16.16 13.52
C ARG A 307 -25.57 -15.92 13.86
N PRO A 308 -25.26 -15.12 14.89
CA PRO A 308 -23.90 -14.91 15.34
C PRO A 308 -23.33 -16.17 16.00
N VAL A 309 -22.13 -16.59 15.60
CA VAL A 309 -21.33 -17.54 16.36
C VAL A 309 -20.42 -16.75 17.29
N GLY A 310 -20.70 -16.84 18.59
CA GLY A 310 -19.88 -16.25 19.65
C GLY A 310 -20.46 -14.95 20.22
N GLY A 311 -20.95 -15.01 21.45
CA GLY A 311 -21.65 -13.93 22.12
C GLY A 311 -20.72 -12.81 22.56
N ILE A 312 -21.07 -11.57 22.16
CA ILE A 312 -20.89 -10.34 22.93
C ILE A 312 -22.15 -9.50 22.65
N GLN A 313 -23.04 -9.41 23.63
CA GLN A 313 -24.21 -8.53 23.61
C GLN A 313 -23.73 -7.09 23.84
N SER A 314 -23.57 -6.32 22.77
CA SER A 314 -23.79 -4.86 22.73
C SER A 314 -23.32 -4.30 21.38
N GLN A 315 -24.09 -4.52 20.31
CA GLN A 315 -23.85 -3.82 19.03
C GLN A 315 -25.03 -3.96 18.05
N SER A 316 -26.27 -4.12 18.55
CA SER A 316 -27.44 -4.42 17.71
C SER A 316 -27.85 -3.26 16.79
N MET A 317 -27.54 -2.00 17.10
CA MET A 317 -27.85 -0.87 16.20
C MET A 317 -26.78 -0.61 15.12
N HIS A 318 -25.57 -1.15 15.28
CA HIS A 318 -24.43 -0.80 14.41
C HIS A 318 -24.32 -1.68 13.17
N ARG A 319 -25.13 -2.74 13.03
CA ARG A 319 -25.05 -3.70 11.89
C ARG A 319 -26.15 -3.51 10.85
N GLU A 320 -27.34 -3.08 11.24
CA GLU A 320 -28.44 -2.82 10.29
C GLU A 320 -28.10 -1.64 9.36
N PHE A 321 -27.41 -0.62 9.88
CA PHE A 321 -26.92 0.53 9.08
C PHE A 321 -25.85 0.18 8.02
N TRP A 322 -25.15 -0.95 8.17
CA TRP A 322 -24.10 -1.37 7.22
C TRP A 322 -24.63 -2.20 6.05
N LEU A 323 -25.81 -2.80 6.19
CA LEU A 323 -26.32 -3.83 5.28
C LEU A 323 -27.25 -3.28 4.19
N ALA A 324 -28.00 -2.20 4.46
CA ALA A 324 -28.82 -1.52 3.45
C ALA A 324 -28.00 -0.79 2.35
N ARG A 325 -26.67 -0.68 2.51
CA ARG A 325 -25.75 0.07 1.62
C ARG A 325 -24.99 -0.77 0.59
N ILE A 326 -25.11 -2.10 0.64
CA ILE A 326 -24.52 -2.97 -0.41
C ILE A 326 -25.38 -2.94 -1.68
N THR A 327 -26.67 -2.66 -1.55
CA THR A 327 -27.63 -2.43 -2.65
C THR A 327 -27.59 -0.99 -3.18
N PHE A 328 -27.20 -0.01 -2.35
CA PHE A 328 -27.00 1.39 -2.71
C PHE A 328 -25.62 1.85 -2.24
N GLY A 329 -24.59 1.67 -3.08
CA GLY A 329 -23.16 1.62 -2.74
C GLY A 329 -22.44 2.76 -1.99
N ALA A 330 -23.08 3.55 -1.13
CA ALA A 330 -22.38 4.56 -0.34
C ALA A 330 -21.80 3.96 0.97
N TYR A 331 -20.48 3.90 1.11
CA TYR A 331 -19.82 3.68 2.42
C TYR A 331 -19.29 5.01 2.95
N TYR A 332 -20.06 5.67 3.82
CA TYR A 332 -19.63 6.91 4.50
C TYR A 332 -18.85 6.56 5.78
N TYR A 333 -17.65 7.12 5.96
CA TYR A 333 -16.99 7.15 7.27
C TYR A 333 -17.54 8.36 8.05
N PRO A 334 -18.10 8.18 9.26
CA PRO A 334 -18.47 9.34 10.07
C PRO A 334 -17.21 10.04 10.58
N GLU A 335 -17.02 11.29 10.17
CA GLU A 335 -16.16 12.22 10.90
C GLU A 335 -16.75 12.40 12.31
N GLN A 336 -15.98 12.07 13.34
CA GLN A 336 -16.35 12.46 14.69
C GLN A 336 -16.18 13.96 14.83
N CYS A 337 -17.29 14.61 15.15
CA CYS A 337 -17.47 16.00 15.51
C CYS A 337 -16.29 16.59 16.30
N PHE A 338 -15.66 17.62 15.75
CA PHE A 338 -15.23 18.76 16.55
C PHE A 338 -16.48 19.59 16.84
N SER A 339 -17.10 19.38 18.01
CA SER A 339 -18.07 20.35 18.51
C SER A 339 -17.29 21.54 19.09
N SER A 340 -17.45 22.68 18.46
CA SER A 340 -17.27 23.98 19.09
C SER A 340 -18.13 24.05 20.35
N ALA A 341 -17.51 24.47 21.45
CA ALA A 341 -18.21 24.97 22.62
C ALA A 341 -17.49 26.25 23.07
N VAL A 342 -18.18 27.37 22.82
CA VAL A 342 -18.10 28.70 23.45
C VAL A 342 -16.73 29.36 23.59
#